data_AF-A0A6B2E9T9-F1
#
_entry.id   AF-A0A6B2E9T9-F1
#
_cell.length_a   1.000
_cell.length_b   1.000
_cell.length_c   1.000
_cell.angle_alpha   90.00
_cell.angle_beta   90.00
_cell.angle_gamma   90.00
#
_symmetry.space_group_name_H-M   'P 1'
#
loop_
_entity.id
_entity.type
_entity.pdbx_description
1 polymer ?
#
loop_
_entity_poly.entity_id
_entity_poly.type
_entity_poly.pdbx_seq_one_letter_code
_entity_poly.pdbx_strand_id
1 'polypeptide(L)'
;MDAEVRQKNLRKKLDVFGFRQPLPVSGVGLVSALLDDLVKTTESLKLAKEEINQLLQEKSAWDLGVEPYKCDNSKLLGECNKLNQDLIRARDNYELKKAEFARRIRTLEVDKRYLEEQCGELAGRVRELEVKFVSKGDAKFQKDGMNFSKKPFISTVRSGSLLPNTEGH
;
A
#
# COMPACT_ATOMS: atom_id res chain seq x y z
N MET A 1 -25.10 84.68 -25.85
CA MET A 1 -24.91 83.69 -26.93
C MET A 1 -24.79 82.26 -26.42
N ASP A 2 -24.00 81.99 -25.38
CA ASP A 2 -23.72 80.61 -24.95
C ASP A 2 -24.94 79.84 -24.36
N ALA A 3 -25.88 80.55 -23.71
CA ALA A 3 -27.09 79.96 -23.15
C ALA A 3 -28.12 79.50 -24.20
N GLU A 4 -28.31 80.26 -25.28
CA GLU A 4 -29.23 79.89 -26.38
C GLU A 4 -28.72 78.67 -27.17
N VAL A 5 -27.40 78.59 -27.36
CA VAL A 5 -26.76 77.43 -28.01
C VAL A 5 -26.94 76.18 -27.15
N ARG A 6 -26.71 76.27 -25.84
CA ARG A 6 -26.99 75.19 -24.89
C ARG A 6 -28.45 74.77 -24.89
N GLN A 7 -29.38 75.72 -24.90
CA GLN A 7 -30.81 75.43 -24.93
C GLN A 7 -31.24 74.73 -26.23
N LYS A 8 -30.76 75.18 -27.41
CA LYS A 8 -31.01 74.50 -28.69
C LYS A 8 -30.44 73.08 -28.72
N ASN A 9 -29.24 72.88 -28.19
CA ASN A 9 -28.60 71.56 -28.15
C ASN A 9 -29.33 70.60 -27.21
N LEU A 10 -29.67 71.06 -25.99
CA LEU A 10 -30.47 70.26 -25.05
C LEU A 10 -31.84 69.92 -25.64
N ARG A 11 -32.48 70.88 -26.34
CA ARG A 11 -33.76 70.65 -27.00
C ARG A 11 -33.69 69.52 -28.01
N LYS A 12 -32.70 69.53 -28.90
CA LYS A 12 -32.47 68.45 -29.88
C LYS A 12 -32.32 67.09 -29.19
N LYS A 13 -31.52 67.01 -28.11
CA LYS A 13 -31.35 65.77 -27.33
C LYS A 13 -32.70 65.29 -26.75
N LEU A 14 -33.44 66.18 -26.09
CA LEU A 14 -34.74 65.87 -25.49
C LEU A 14 -35.79 65.43 -26.53
N ASP A 15 -35.78 66.04 -27.73
CA ASP A 15 -36.65 65.65 -28.83
C ASP A 15 -36.38 64.21 -29.30
N VAL A 16 -35.12 63.78 -29.32
CA VAL A 16 -34.74 62.38 -29.62
C VAL A 16 -35.29 61.42 -28.58
N PHE A 17 -35.29 61.82 -27.30
CA PHE A 17 -35.91 61.05 -26.22
C PHE A 17 -37.45 61.16 -26.18
N GLY A 18 -38.06 61.92 -27.09
CA GLY A 18 -39.51 62.12 -27.17
C GLY A 18 -40.06 63.15 -26.19
N PHE A 19 -39.21 63.84 -25.43
CA PHE A 19 -39.63 64.89 -24.50
C PHE A 19 -39.92 66.20 -25.26
N ARG A 20 -41.15 66.30 -25.77
CA ARG A 20 -41.55 67.43 -26.62
C ARG A 20 -42.05 68.66 -25.86
N GLN A 21 -42.32 68.56 -24.56
CA GLN A 21 -42.79 69.68 -23.75
C GLN A 21 -41.81 70.87 -23.72
N PRO A 22 -42.29 72.12 -23.70
CA PRO A 22 -41.42 73.30 -23.61
C PRO A 22 -40.68 73.31 -22.26
N LEU A 23 -39.37 73.60 -22.30
CA LEU A 23 -38.51 73.68 -21.12
C LEU A 23 -38.25 75.14 -20.74
N PRO A 24 -38.51 75.56 -19.48
CA PRO A 24 -38.18 76.90 -19.01
C PRO A 24 -36.66 77.15 -19.05
N VAL A 25 -36.26 78.39 -19.36
CA VAL A 25 -34.84 78.78 -19.45
C VAL A 25 -34.10 78.55 -18.13
N SER A 26 -34.78 78.72 -16.99
CA SER A 26 -34.23 78.46 -15.65
C SER A 26 -33.87 76.98 -15.40
N GLY A 27 -34.52 76.04 -16.09
CA GLY A 27 -34.29 74.60 -15.92
C GLY A 27 -33.22 74.02 -16.85
N VAL A 28 -32.76 74.78 -17.86
CA VAL A 28 -31.85 74.29 -18.91
C VAL A 28 -30.54 73.74 -18.33
N GLY A 29 -29.94 74.44 -17.38
CA GLY A 29 -28.67 74.01 -16.77
C GLY A 29 -28.79 72.69 -16.02
N LEU A 30 -29.82 72.55 -15.18
CA LEU A 30 -30.05 71.35 -14.38
C LEU A 30 -30.39 70.14 -15.26
N VAL A 31 -31.31 70.30 -16.22
CA VAL A 31 -31.71 69.20 -17.11
C VAL A 31 -30.56 68.75 -18.00
N SER A 32 -29.71 69.68 -18.45
CA SER A 32 -28.49 69.31 -19.19
C SER A 32 -27.54 68.48 -18.34
N ALA A 33 -27.27 68.90 -17.10
CA ALA A 33 -26.38 68.18 -16.20
C ALA A 33 -26.91 66.77 -15.88
N LEU A 34 -28.19 66.65 -15.55
CA LEU A 34 -28.84 65.36 -15.29
C LEU A 34 -28.80 64.43 -16.51
N LEU A 35 -29.00 64.97 -17.71
CA LEU A 35 -28.93 64.17 -18.93
C LEU A 35 -27.51 63.69 -19.21
N ASP A 36 -26.51 64.56 -19.03
CA ASP A 36 -25.11 64.18 -19.23
C ASP A 36 -24.66 63.13 -18.18
N ASP A 37 -25.12 63.23 -16.93
CA ASP A 37 -24.89 62.22 -15.90
C ASP A 37 -25.60 60.90 -16.20
N LEU A 38 -26.83 60.95 -16.73
CA LEU A 38 -27.57 59.75 -17.14
C LEU A 38 -26.87 59.02 -18.29
N VAL A 39 -26.34 59.76 -19.27
CA VAL A 39 -25.55 59.18 -20.37
C VAL A 39 -24.29 58.50 -19.82
N LYS A 40 -23.51 59.20 -18.99
CA LYS A 40 -22.29 58.65 -18.39
C LYS A 40 -22.56 57.40 -17.57
N THR A 41 -23.56 57.44 -16.68
CA THR A 41 -23.91 56.29 -15.82
C THR A 41 -24.41 55.10 -16.64
N THR A 42 -25.17 55.33 -17.71
CA THR A 42 -25.63 54.27 -18.61
C THR A 42 -24.47 53.64 -19.39
N GLU A 43 -23.53 54.45 -19.88
CA GLU A 43 -22.31 53.97 -20.54
C GLU A 43 -21.42 53.18 -19.58
N SER A 44 -21.16 53.71 -18.38
CA SER A 44 -20.39 52.99 -17.34
C SER A 44 -21.05 51.66 -16.96
N LEU A 45 -22.39 51.64 -16.83
CA LEU A 45 -23.13 50.41 -16.55
C LEU A 45 -23.00 49.40 -17.70
N LYS A 46 -23.04 49.86 -18.96
CA LYS A 46 -22.86 48.99 -20.13
C LYS A 46 -21.46 48.35 -20.11
N LEU A 47 -20.42 49.16 -19.87
CA LEU A 47 -19.03 48.68 -19.77
C LEU A 47 -18.86 47.66 -18.64
N ALA A 48 -19.38 47.97 -17.44
CA ALA A 48 -19.31 47.06 -16.30
C ALA A 48 -20.02 45.72 -16.57
N LYS A 49 -21.19 45.74 -17.24
CA LYS A 49 -21.88 44.51 -17.63
C LYS A 49 -21.07 43.66 -18.61
N GLU A 50 -20.39 44.30 -19.55
CA GLU A 50 -19.57 43.62 -20.54
C GLU A 50 -18.34 42.97 -19.88
N GLU A 51 -17.68 43.68 -18.97
CA GLU A 51 -16.58 43.15 -18.16
C GLU A 51 -17.03 41.98 -17.26
N ILE A 52 -18.17 42.10 -16.58
CA ILE A 52 -18.73 41.01 -15.77
C ILE A 52 -18.97 39.76 -16.63
N ASN A 53 -19.51 39.93 -17.84
CA ASN A 53 -19.75 38.80 -18.74
C ASN A 53 -18.44 38.14 -19.17
N GLN A 54 -17.39 38.90 -19.44
CA GLN A 54 -16.07 38.37 -19.76
C GLN A 54 -15.48 37.59 -18.58
N LEU A 55 -15.52 38.17 -17.37
CA LEU A 55 -15.05 37.50 -16.16
C LEU A 55 -15.81 36.21 -15.86
N LEU A 56 -17.13 36.17 -16.13
CA LEU A 56 -17.93 34.96 -15.97
C LEU A 56 -17.52 33.87 -16.98
N GLN A 57 -17.20 34.24 -18.22
CA GLN A 57 -16.69 33.29 -19.22
C GLN A 57 -15.31 32.77 -18.83
N GLU A 58 -14.40 33.64 -18.41
CA GLU A 58 -13.08 33.24 -17.93
C GLU A 58 -13.19 32.31 -16.73
N LYS A 59 -14.00 32.66 -15.73
CA LYS A 59 -14.26 31.81 -14.57
C LYS A 59 -14.74 30.42 -15.01
N SER A 60 -15.69 30.35 -15.94
CA SER A 60 -16.17 29.07 -16.46
C SER A 60 -15.06 28.26 -17.15
N ALA A 61 -14.16 28.93 -17.87
CA ALA A 61 -13.02 28.27 -18.52
C ALA A 61 -12.02 27.75 -17.47
N TRP A 62 -11.74 28.52 -16.41
CA TRP A 62 -10.91 28.09 -15.29
C TRP A 62 -11.51 26.90 -14.54
N ASP A 63 -12.80 26.96 -14.23
CA ASP A 63 -13.51 25.87 -13.55
C ASP A 63 -13.42 24.56 -14.36
N LEU A 64 -13.58 24.63 -15.68
CA LEU A 64 -13.39 23.49 -16.58
C LEU A 64 -11.93 23.03 -16.67
N GLY A 65 -10.97 23.96 -16.69
CA GLY A 65 -9.54 23.65 -16.76
C GLY A 65 -8.99 22.97 -15.52
N VAL A 66 -9.59 23.22 -14.34
CA VAL A 66 -9.18 22.63 -13.07
C VAL A 66 -9.78 21.22 -12.85
N GLU A 67 -10.90 20.91 -13.50
CA GLU A 67 -11.64 19.65 -13.30
C GLU A 67 -10.80 18.37 -13.52
N PRO A 68 -9.94 18.27 -14.57
CA PRO A 68 -9.07 17.12 -14.76
C PRO A 68 -8.14 16.86 -13.57
N TYR A 69 -7.56 17.94 -13.02
CA TYR A 69 -6.65 17.84 -11.88
C TYR A 69 -7.36 17.40 -10.60
N LYS A 70 -8.61 17.85 -10.38
CA LYS A 70 -9.43 17.38 -9.25
C LYS A 70 -9.74 15.88 -9.37
N CYS A 71 -10.12 15.45 -10.58
CA CYS A 71 -10.38 14.04 -10.87
C CYS A 71 -9.13 13.18 -10.63
N ASP A 72 -7.99 13.59 -11.17
CA ASP A 72 -6.75 12.83 -11.05
C ASP A 72 -6.21 12.82 -9.61
N ASN A 73 -6.28 13.94 -8.89
CA ASN A 73 -5.92 13.97 -7.47
C ASN A 73 -6.80 13.03 -6.64
N SER A 74 -8.10 12.96 -6.94
CA SER A 74 -9.02 12.05 -6.25
C SER A 74 -8.67 10.58 -6.50
N LYS A 75 -8.28 10.23 -7.74
CA LYS A 75 -7.81 8.87 -8.09
C LYS A 75 -6.51 8.54 -7.37
N LEU A 76 -5.52 9.44 -7.44
CA LEU A 76 -4.21 9.26 -6.80
C LEU A 76 -4.33 9.10 -5.29
N LEU A 77 -5.19 9.88 -4.63
CA LEU A 77 -5.48 9.72 -3.21
C LEU A 77 -6.08 8.34 -2.91
N GLY A 78 -7.01 7.87 -3.75
CA GLY A 78 -7.58 6.52 -3.64
C GLY A 78 -6.52 5.42 -3.73
N GLU A 79 -5.65 5.50 -4.74
CA GLU A 79 -4.55 4.54 -4.94
C GLU A 79 -3.54 4.58 -3.80
N CYS A 80 -3.13 5.77 -3.37
CA CYS A 80 -2.19 5.96 -2.27
C CYS A 80 -2.73 5.36 -0.96
N ASN A 81 -4.00 5.64 -0.64
CA ASN A 81 -4.66 5.08 0.54
C ASN A 81 -4.74 3.54 0.47
N LYS A 82 -5.09 2.99 -0.69
CA LYS A 82 -5.14 1.54 -0.90
C LYS A 82 -3.75 0.91 -0.70
N LEU A 83 -2.73 1.48 -1.35
CA LEU A 83 -1.36 0.98 -1.24
C LEU A 83 -0.86 1.03 0.20
N ASN A 84 -1.15 2.11 0.92
CA ASN A 84 -0.79 2.23 2.33
C ASN A 84 -1.46 1.15 3.19
N GLN A 85 -2.74 0.87 2.97
CA GLN A 85 -3.45 -0.21 3.67
C GLN A 85 -2.86 -1.59 3.35
N ASP A 86 -2.53 -1.85 2.08
CA ASP A 86 -1.95 -3.12 1.65
C ASP A 86 -0.54 -3.30 2.22
N LEU A 87 0.27 -2.24 2.31
CA LEU A 87 1.58 -2.25 2.97
C LEU A 87 1.47 -2.59 4.46
N ILE A 88 0.51 -1.97 5.17
CA ILE A 88 0.27 -2.27 6.59
C ILE A 88 -0.08 -3.76 6.76
N ARG A 89 -1.03 -4.27 5.96
CA ARG A 89 -1.43 -5.69 6.00
C ARG A 89 -0.27 -6.62 5.69
N ALA A 90 0.53 -6.31 4.67
CA ALA A 90 1.68 -7.11 4.28
C ALA A 90 2.73 -7.17 5.40
N ARG A 91 3.02 -6.03 6.03
CA ARG A 91 3.93 -5.94 7.19
C ARG A 91 3.41 -6.78 8.36
N ASP A 92 2.14 -6.64 8.72
CA ASP A 92 1.56 -7.34 9.87
C ASP A 92 1.56 -8.86 9.64
N ASN A 93 1.21 -9.30 8.43
CA ASN A 93 1.30 -10.71 8.03
C ASN A 93 2.74 -11.23 8.06
N TYR A 94 3.70 -10.42 7.62
CA TYR A 94 5.12 -10.78 7.66
C TYR A 94 5.62 -10.96 9.09
N GLU A 95 5.34 -10.02 9.99
CA GLU A 95 5.75 -10.11 11.40
C GLU A 95 5.09 -11.30 12.10
N LEU A 96 3.82 -11.60 11.79
CA LEU A 96 3.13 -12.77 12.33
C LEU A 96 3.81 -14.08 11.89
N LYS A 97 4.09 -14.24 10.59
CA LYS A 97 4.80 -15.42 10.07
C LYS A 97 6.21 -15.55 10.63
N LYS A 98 6.93 -14.43 10.76
CA LYS A 98 8.27 -14.40 11.36
C LYS A 98 8.23 -14.87 12.82
N ALA A 99 7.26 -14.42 13.60
CA ALA A 99 7.09 -14.85 14.98
C ALA A 99 6.72 -16.35 15.07
N GLU A 100 5.87 -16.83 14.18
CA GLU A 100 5.51 -18.25 14.07
C GLU A 100 6.71 -19.13 13.74
N PHE A 101 7.49 -18.76 12.71
CA PHE A 101 8.70 -19.49 12.35
C PHE A 101 9.75 -19.48 13.46
N ALA A 102 9.96 -18.33 14.12
CA ALA A 102 10.86 -18.25 15.26
C ALA A 102 10.42 -19.17 16.41
N ARG A 103 9.10 -19.29 16.65
CA ARG A 103 8.55 -20.24 17.63
C ARG A 103 8.81 -21.68 17.19
N ARG A 104 8.55 -22.00 15.93
CA ARG A 104 8.73 -23.36 15.39
C ARG A 104 10.19 -23.81 15.46
N ILE A 105 11.13 -22.91 15.12
CA ILE A 105 12.56 -23.17 15.25
C ILE A 105 12.91 -23.53 16.69
N ARG A 106 12.50 -22.71 17.67
CA ARG A 106 12.77 -23.00 19.09
C ARG A 106 12.20 -24.34 19.55
N THR A 107 10.98 -24.68 19.12
CA THR A 107 10.39 -25.99 19.42
C THR A 107 11.22 -27.12 18.84
N LEU A 108 11.58 -27.03 17.55
CA LEU A 108 12.38 -28.05 16.88
C LEU A 108 13.78 -28.20 17.48
N GLU A 109 14.40 -27.10 17.93
CA GLU A 109 15.69 -27.13 18.64
C GLU A 109 15.60 -27.86 19.99
N VAL A 110 14.51 -27.66 20.72
CA VAL A 110 14.25 -28.40 21.97
C VAL A 110 14.03 -29.88 21.69
N ASP A 111 13.18 -30.22 20.72
CA ASP A 111 12.89 -31.60 20.35
C ASP A 111 14.16 -32.32 19.87
N LYS A 112 14.97 -31.64 19.05
CA LYS A 112 16.25 -32.17 18.57
C LYS A 112 17.18 -32.51 19.74
N ARG A 113 17.38 -31.58 20.68
CA ARG A 113 18.23 -31.82 21.86
C ARG A 113 17.72 -32.99 22.69
N TYR A 114 16.40 -33.08 22.89
CA TYR A 114 15.79 -34.19 23.63
C TYR A 114 16.05 -35.54 22.94
N LEU A 115 15.90 -35.61 21.63
CA LEU A 115 16.19 -36.81 20.85
C LEU A 115 17.68 -37.17 20.85
N GLU A 116 18.56 -36.17 20.77
CA GLU A 116 20.02 -36.37 20.87
C GLU A 116 20.41 -36.96 22.23
N GLU A 117 19.82 -36.47 23.32
CA GLU A 117 20.01 -37.00 24.68
C GLU A 117 19.53 -38.47 24.77
N GLN A 118 18.30 -38.75 24.32
CA GLN A 118 17.75 -40.11 24.27
C GLN A 118 18.63 -41.07 23.45
N CYS A 119 19.09 -40.65 22.27
CA CYS A 119 20.01 -41.43 21.45
C CYS A 119 21.34 -41.69 22.18
N GLY A 120 21.87 -40.69 22.89
CA GLY A 120 23.07 -40.82 23.71
C GLY A 120 22.91 -41.84 24.84
N GLU A 121 21.79 -41.78 25.58
CA GLU A 121 21.46 -42.73 26.64
C GLU A 121 21.33 -44.17 26.12
N LEU A 122 20.58 -44.35 25.02
CA LEU A 122 20.40 -45.65 24.38
C LEU A 122 21.73 -46.22 23.88
N ALA A 123 22.57 -45.39 23.24
CA ALA A 123 23.91 -45.80 22.81
C ALA A 123 24.80 -46.20 24.00
N GLY A 124 24.73 -45.48 25.12
CA GLY A 124 25.40 -45.85 26.37
C GLY A 124 24.93 -47.22 26.89
N ARG A 125 23.62 -47.44 26.92
CA ARG A 125 23.01 -48.69 27.38
C ARG A 125 23.34 -49.88 26.49
N VAL A 126 23.41 -49.68 25.17
CA VAL A 126 23.89 -50.71 24.23
C VAL A 126 25.33 -51.09 24.56
N ARG A 127 26.24 -50.12 24.71
CA ARG A 127 27.63 -50.40 25.09
C ARG A 127 27.77 -51.14 26.41
N GLU A 128 27.00 -50.76 27.44
CA GLU A 128 27.00 -51.49 28.71
C GLU A 128 26.56 -52.94 28.56
N LEU A 129 25.52 -53.18 27.77
CA LEU A 129 25.03 -54.53 27.50
C LEU A 129 26.08 -55.33 26.72
N GLU A 130 26.71 -54.74 25.70
CA GLU A 130 27.80 -55.36 24.95
C GLU A 130 28.94 -55.79 25.88
N VAL A 131 29.41 -54.90 26.78
CA VAL A 131 30.45 -55.25 27.77
C VAL A 131 29.97 -56.38 28.68
N LYS A 132 28.75 -56.32 29.23
CA LYS A 132 28.19 -57.37 30.09
C LYS A 132 28.05 -58.71 29.34
N PHE A 133 27.74 -58.70 28.04
CA PHE A 133 27.65 -59.89 27.20
C PHE A 133 29.02 -60.46 26.87
N VAL A 134 30.03 -59.63 26.57
CA VAL A 134 31.42 -60.05 26.38
C VAL A 134 31.96 -60.68 27.66
N SER A 135 31.81 -60.02 28.82
CA SER A 135 32.28 -60.56 30.11
C SER A 135 31.56 -61.86 30.51
N LYS A 136 30.27 -62.03 30.18
CA LYS A 136 29.55 -63.30 30.37
C LYS A 136 29.95 -64.38 29.36
N GLY A 137 30.29 -63.99 28.12
CA GLY A 137 30.84 -64.86 27.09
C GLY A 137 32.19 -65.42 27.51
N ASP A 138 33.08 -64.56 28.03
CA ASP A 138 34.39 -64.94 28.55
C ASP A 138 34.29 -65.83 29.79
N ALA A 139 33.36 -65.53 30.72
CA ALA A 139 33.11 -66.37 31.89
C ALA A 139 32.51 -67.75 31.52
N LYS A 140 31.71 -67.84 30.46
CA LYS A 140 31.25 -69.11 29.88
C LYS A 140 32.38 -69.84 29.17
N PHE A 141 33.23 -69.16 28.41
CA PHE A 141 34.41 -69.75 27.78
C PHE A 141 35.42 -70.31 28.80
N GLN A 142 35.60 -69.66 29.96
CA GLN A 142 36.40 -70.21 31.05
C GLN A 142 35.76 -71.44 31.72
N LYS A 143 34.44 -71.44 31.92
CA LYS A 143 33.72 -72.61 32.46
C LYS A 143 33.69 -73.79 31.47
N ASP A 144 33.48 -73.51 30.20
CA ASP A 144 33.48 -74.52 29.14
C ASP A 144 34.90 -75.00 28.83
N GLY A 145 35.93 -74.13 28.92
CA GLY A 145 37.34 -74.50 28.81
C GLY A 145 37.81 -75.41 29.94
N MET A 146 37.31 -75.22 31.17
CA MET A 146 37.55 -76.14 32.29
C MET A 146 36.87 -77.51 32.06
N ASN A 147 35.67 -77.51 31.45
CA ASN A 147 34.90 -78.71 31.11
C ASN A 147 35.38 -79.43 29.84
N PHE A 148 36.13 -78.76 28.94
CA PHE A 148 36.68 -79.35 27.71
C PHE A 148 37.94 -80.20 27.94
N SER A 149 38.54 -80.16 29.13
CA SER A 149 39.71 -80.99 29.48
C SER A 149 39.44 -82.50 29.58
N LYS A 150 38.21 -82.98 29.29
CA LYS A 150 37.81 -84.38 29.53
C LYS A 150 37.20 -85.16 28.37
N LYS A 151 37.25 -84.71 27.11
CA LYS A 151 36.78 -85.57 25.99
C LYS A 151 37.63 -85.43 24.72
N PRO A 152 38.08 -86.54 24.10
CA PRO A 152 38.84 -86.49 22.86
C PRO A 152 37.95 -86.28 21.63
N PHE A 153 38.53 -85.56 20.67
CA PHE A 153 38.46 -85.66 19.20
C PHE A 153 37.23 -86.27 18.49
N ILE A 154 36.79 -85.62 17.40
CA ILE A 154 36.70 -86.21 16.04
C ILE A 154 36.70 -85.04 15.03
N SER A 155 37.66 -85.07 14.11
CA SER A 155 37.73 -84.20 12.93
C SER A 155 37.01 -84.89 11.77
N THR A 156 36.09 -84.19 11.10
CA THR A 156 35.66 -84.59 9.76
C THR A 156 35.36 -83.35 8.95
N VAL A 157 36.24 -83.11 7.97
CA VAL A 157 36.16 -82.08 6.94
C VAL A 157 35.03 -82.44 5.97
N ARG A 158 34.15 -81.48 5.66
CA ARG A 158 33.50 -81.39 4.34
C ARG A 158 33.30 -79.93 3.92
N SER A 159 33.95 -79.61 2.81
CA SER A 159 33.84 -78.39 2.02
C SER A 159 32.42 -78.15 1.50
N GLY A 160 32.02 -76.88 1.42
CA GLY A 160 30.75 -76.49 0.80
C GLY A 160 30.60 -74.98 0.71
N SER A 161 30.98 -74.45 -0.46
CA SER A 161 30.76 -73.10 -0.97
C SER A 161 29.32 -72.61 -0.88
N LEU A 162 29.09 -71.32 -0.58
CA LEU A 162 28.08 -70.48 -1.27
C LEU A 162 28.19 -69.00 -0.86
N LEU A 163 28.63 -68.15 -1.78
CA LEU A 163 28.13 -66.77 -1.95
C LEU A 163 27.38 -66.76 -3.29
N PRO A 164 26.23 -66.08 -3.39
CA PRO A 164 26.18 -64.74 -4.02
C PRO A 164 25.23 -63.78 -3.24
N ASN A 165 25.54 -62.50 -3.07
CA ASN A 165 25.49 -61.33 -3.97
C ASN A 165 24.07 -60.85 -4.38
N THR A 166 23.91 -59.52 -4.40
CA THR A 166 22.83 -58.67 -5.00
C THR A 166 21.51 -58.57 -4.21
N GLU A 167 20.68 -57.51 -4.20
CA GLU A 167 20.67 -56.08 -4.56
C GLU A 167 19.28 -55.54 -4.09
N GLY A 168 19.11 -54.22 -3.95
CA GLY A 168 17.84 -53.53 -4.27
C GLY A 168 16.77 -53.34 -3.18
N HIS A 169 16.67 -52.12 -2.63
CA HIS A 169 15.66 -51.10 -2.99
C HIS A 169 15.85 -49.81 -2.19
#